data_AF-A0A8J3RAI4-F1
#
_entry.id   AF-A0A8J3RAI4-F1
#
_cell.length_a   1.000
_cell.length_b   1.000
_cell.length_c   1.000
_cell.angle_alpha   90.00
_cell.angle_beta   90.00
_cell.angle_gamma   90.00
#
_symmetry.space_group_name_H-M   'P 1'
#
loop_
_entity.id
_entity.type
_entity.pdbx_description
1 polymer ?
#
loop_
_entity_poly.entity_id
_entity_poly.type
_entity_poly.pdbx_seq_one_letter_code
_entity_poly.pdbx_strand_id
1 'polypeptide(L)'
;MAVARAYQIPRSTVLGRPARARTVYFYDEETGRLSHSETVWEPTWDDDDVDWALADMANRAEACHTCGEPTSETTRPEAEGRYVAAAVRCHACTPLEKERAKWAQAPPGMLFSVQRRE
;
A
#
# COMPACT_ATOMS: atom_id res chain seq x y z
N MET A 1 4.15 3.34 -10.06
CA MET A 1 3.53 3.25 -8.73
C MET A 1 4.55 2.76 -7.70
N ALA A 2 5.33 3.65 -7.06
CA ALA A 2 6.41 3.23 -6.15
C ALA A 2 6.60 4.09 -4.89
N VAL A 3 5.77 5.12 -4.65
CA VAL A 3 6.05 6.14 -3.61
C VAL A 3 5.18 5.97 -2.35
N ALA A 4 3.98 5.39 -2.47
CA ALA A 4 3.00 5.34 -1.37
C ALA A 4 3.42 4.47 -0.16
N ARG A 5 4.32 3.49 -0.37
CA ARG A 5 4.71 2.52 0.67
C ARG A 5 5.70 3.09 1.70
N ALA A 6 6.31 4.25 1.43
CA ALA A 6 7.33 4.84 2.29
C ALA A 6 6.78 5.69 3.46
N TYR A 7 5.47 6.03 3.46
CA TYR A 7 4.91 7.08 4.32
C TYR A 7 3.86 6.62 5.35
N GLN A 8 3.69 5.30 5.60
CA GLN A 8 2.77 4.78 6.63
C GLN A 8 1.32 5.33 6.55
N ILE A 9 0.80 5.60 5.35
CA ILE A 9 -0.54 6.18 5.17
C ILE A 9 -1.60 5.05 5.14
N PRO A 10 -2.64 5.11 5.99
CA PRO A 10 -3.76 4.15 5.93
C PRO A 10 -4.52 4.22 4.59
N ARG A 11 -4.87 3.04 4.05
CA ARG A 11 -5.35 2.83 2.67
C ARG A 11 -6.67 3.53 2.30
N SER A 12 -7.49 3.99 3.25
CA SER A 12 -8.78 4.64 2.95
C SER A 12 -8.64 6.08 2.43
N THR A 13 -7.45 6.70 2.55
CA THR A 13 -7.13 7.98 1.89
C THR A 13 -6.43 7.76 0.54
N VAL A 14 -6.01 6.52 0.23
CA VAL A 14 -5.09 6.21 -0.88
C VAL A 14 -5.73 6.31 -2.26
N LEU A 15 -7.06 6.20 -2.35
CA LEU A 15 -7.81 6.35 -3.61
C LEU A 15 -8.45 7.74 -3.77
N GLY A 16 -8.17 8.67 -2.85
CA GLY A 16 -8.50 10.10 -3.02
C GLY A 16 -9.96 10.48 -2.81
N ARG A 17 -10.83 9.59 -2.31
CA ARG A 17 -12.21 9.94 -1.97
C ARG A 17 -12.24 10.69 -0.63
N PRO A 18 -12.62 11.99 -0.61
CA PRO A 18 -12.82 12.68 0.65
C PRO A 18 -14.06 12.08 1.33
N ALA A 19 -13.97 11.77 2.62
CA ALA A 19 -15.14 11.40 3.41
C ALA A 19 -16.16 12.53 3.32
N ARG A 20 -17.35 12.24 2.79
CA ARG A 20 -18.43 13.22 2.70
C ARG A 20 -19.39 12.99 3.84
N ALA A 21 -19.63 14.05 4.60
CA ALA A 21 -20.71 14.10 5.56
C ALA A 21 -21.87 14.89 4.94
N ARG A 22 -23.08 14.36 5.09
CA ARG A 22 -24.32 15.07 4.80
C ARG A 22 -25.06 15.28 6.11
N THR A 23 -25.21 16.54 6.52
CA THR A 23 -26.05 16.91 7.67
C THR A 23 -27.41 17.40 7.17
N VAL A 24 -28.48 16.78 7.67
CA VAL A 24 -29.87 17.17 7.43
C VAL A 24 -30.40 17.80 8.71
N TYR A 25 -30.98 18.99 8.60
CA TYR A 25 -31.57 19.73 9.72
C TYR A 25 -33.09 19.58 9.66
N PHE A 26 -33.70 19.23 10.79
CA PHE A 26 -35.13 19.05 10.93
C PHE A 26 -35.68 20.21 11.76
N TYR A 27 -36.70 20.88 11.24
CA TYR A 27 -37.35 22.01 11.89
C TYR A 27 -38.79 21.64 12.24
N ASP A 28 -39.20 22.05 13.42
CA ASP A 28 -40.58 21.93 13.89
C ASP A 28 -41.50 22.85 13.05
N GLU A 29 -42.54 22.28 12.44
CA GLU A 29 -43.37 22.98 11.44
C GLU A 29 -44.21 24.11 12.06
N GLU A 30 -44.57 24.02 13.34
CA GLU A 30 -45.41 25.00 14.01
C GLU A 30 -44.60 26.17 14.56
N THR A 31 -43.44 25.89 15.13
CA THR A 31 -42.60 26.89 15.81
C THR A 31 -41.45 27.42 14.94
N GLY A 32 -41.14 26.73 13.83
CA GLY A 32 -40.00 27.03 12.96
C GLY A 32 -38.64 26.83 13.63
N ARG A 33 -38.60 26.22 14.83
CA ARG A 33 -37.37 25.99 15.59
C ARG A 33 -36.69 24.71 15.12
N LEU A 34 -35.37 24.69 15.18
CA LEU A 34 -34.61 23.47 14.92
C LEU A 34 -34.97 22.42 15.98
N SER A 35 -35.51 21.27 15.56
CA SER A 35 -35.85 20.17 16.45
C SER A 35 -34.67 19.25 16.70
N HIS A 36 -33.95 18.86 15.64
CA HIS A 36 -32.75 18.02 15.70
C HIS A 36 -32.00 18.09 14.36
N SER A 37 -30.82 17.48 14.31
CA SER A 37 -30.07 17.27 13.07
C SER A 37 -29.53 15.85 13.01
N GLU A 38 -29.47 15.31 11.79
CA GLU A 38 -28.88 14.01 11.50
C GLU A 38 -27.67 14.21 10.61
N THR A 39 -26.52 13.65 10.99
CA THR A 39 -25.31 13.65 10.14
C THR A 39 -25.04 12.23 9.69
N VAL A 40 -25.15 12.01 8.38
CA VAL A 40 -24.82 10.74 7.73
C VAL A 40 -23.44 10.86 7.10
N TRP A 41 -22.58 9.90 7.39
CA TRP A 41 -21.25 9.78 6.80
C TRP A 41 -21.31 8.76 5.66
N GLU A 42 -20.79 9.14 4.49
CA GLU A 42 -20.54 8.15 3.44
C GLU A 42 -19.52 7.11 3.96
N PRO A 43 -19.71 5.81 3.66
CA PRO A 43 -18.73 4.78 3.99
C PRO A 43 -17.36 5.14 3.42
N THR A 44 -16.32 4.98 4.23
CA THR A 44 -14.94 5.28 3.82
C THR A 44 -14.41 4.29 2.78
N TRP A 45 -15.07 3.15 2.62
CA TRP A 45 -14.81 2.13 1.61
C TRP A 45 -16.12 1.89 0.89
N ASP A 46 -16.12 2.04 -0.43
CA ASP A 46 -17.24 1.56 -1.23
C ASP A 46 -17.06 0.08 -1.59
N ASP A 47 -18.06 -0.48 -2.27
CA ASP A 47 -18.06 -1.89 -2.65
C ASP A 47 -16.86 -2.22 -3.57
N ASP A 48 -16.46 -1.29 -4.44
CA ASP A 48 -15.30 -1.47 -5.33
C ASP A 48 -13.99 -1.52 -4.53
N ASP A 49 -13.83 -0.67 -3.51
CA ASP A 49 -12.67 -0.69 -2.61
C ASP A 49 -12.53 -2.04 -1.90
N VAL A 50 -13.66 -2.60 -1.45
CA VAL A 50 -13.73 -3.91 -0.80
C VAL A 50 -13.36 -5.01 -1.81
N ASP A 51 -13.93 -4.98 -3.01
CA ASP A 51 -13.66 -5.95 -4.06
C ASP A 51 -12.18 -5.98 -4.45
N TRP A 52 -11.56 -4.81 -4.62
CA TRP A 52 -10.12 -4.72 -4.91
C TRP A 52 -9.25 -5.25 -3.77
N ALA A 53 -9.64 -5.00 -2.52
CA ALA A 53 -8.92 -5.52 -1.38
C ALA A 53 -9.02 -7.04 -1.27
N LEU A 54 -10.21 -7.60 -1.53
CA LEU A 54 -10.42 -9.05 -1.59
C LEU A 54 -9.61 -9.69 -2.72
N ALA A 55 -9.55 -9.04 -3.90
CA ALA A 55 -8.74 -9.49 -5.02
C ALA A 55 -7.22 -9.46 -4.70
N ASP A 56 -6.72 -8.40 -4.06
CA ASP A 56 -5.32 -8.31 -3.58
C ASP A 56 -5.01 -9.42 -2.57
N MET A 57 -5.93 -9.70 -1.65
CA MET A 57 -5.79 -10.79 -0.68
C MET A 57 -5.72 -12.17 -1.37
N ALA A 58 -6.62 -12.44 -2.32
CA ALA A 58 -6.62 -13.69 -3.08
C ALA A 58 -5.32 -13.87 -3.89
N ASN A 59 -4.90 -12.83 -4.61
CA ASN A 59 -3.65 -12.83 -5.37
C ASN A 59 -2.42 -13.08 -4.48
N ARG A 60 -2.37 -12.47 -3.29
CA ARG A 60 -1.28 -12.68 -2.34
C ARG A 60 -1.30 -14.06 -1.68
N ALA A 61 -2.48 -14.65 -1.49
CA ALA A 61 -2.61 -16.01 -0.99
C ALA A 61 -2.18 -17.05 -2.04
N GLU A 62 -2.35 -16.74 -3.31
CA GLU A 62 -1.91 -17.57 -4.43
C GLU A 62 -0.41 -17.42 -4.74
N ALA A 63 0.22 -16.32 -4.35
CA ALA A 63 1.64 -16.07 -4.59
C ALA A 63 2.56 -16.98 -3.76
N CYS A 64 3.63 -17.48 -4.39
CA CYS A 64 4.70 -18.20 -3.71
C CYS A 64 5.43 -17.29 -2.72
N HIS A 65 5.56 -17.73 -1.48
CA HIS A 65 6.24 -16.97 -0.40
C HIS A 65 7.70 -16.59 -0.68
N THR A 66 8.38 -17.28 -1.60
CA THR A 66 9.80 -17.02 -1.93
C THR A 66 9.95 -16.14 -3.17
N CYS A 67 9.37 -16.54 -4.30
CA CYS A 67 9.56 -15.85 -5.57
C CYS A 67 8.42 -14.88 -5.95
N GLY A 68 7.27 -14.95 -5.28
CA GLY A 68 6.10 -14.10 -5.54
C GLY A 68 5.23 -14.49 -6.73
N GLU A 69 5.63 -15.50 -7.50
CA GLU A 69 4.89 -16.00 -8.66
C GLU A 69 3.68 -16.86 -8.25
N PRO A 70 2.61 -16.95 -9.06
CA PRO A 70 1.40 -17.69 -8.71
C PRO A 70 1.67 -19.20 -8.55
N THR A 71 1.30 -19.75 -7.40
CA THR A 71 1.48 -21.17 -7.06
C THR A 71 0.64 -22.09 -7.95
N SER A 72 -0.55 -21.64 -8.36
CA SER A 72 -1.43 -22.38 -9.27
C SER A 72 -0.81 -22.60 -10.66
N GLU A 73 0.12 -21.75 -11.07
CA GLU A 73 0.87 -21.88 -12.33
C GLU A 73 2.19 -22.61 -12.10
N THR A 74 2.99 -22.14 -11.13
CA THR A 74 4.38 -22.58 -10.90
C THR A 74 4.50 -24.01 -10.39
N THR A 75 3.46 -24.57 -9.76
CA THR A 75 3.48 -25.96 -9.24
C THR A 75 3.00 -26.99 -10.25
N ARG A 76 2.58 -26.57 -11.45
CA ARG A 76 2.08 -27.48 -12.48
C ARG A 76 3.24 -28.21 -13.17
N PRO A 77 3.11 -29.53 -13.47
CA PRO A 77 4.15 -30.26 -14.20
C PRO A 77 4.50 -29.64 -15.55
N GLU A 78 3.52 -29.01 -16.22
CA GLU A 78 3.73 -28.38 -17.52
C GLU A 78 4.62 -27.13 -17.46
N ALA A 79 4.81 -26.56 -16.26
CA ALA A 79 5.60 -25.36 -16.03
C ALA A 79 7.11 -25.64 -15.87
N GLU A 80 7.51 -26.92 -15.82
CA GLU A 80 8.90 -27.32 -15.73
C GLU A 80 9.75 -26.67 -16.83
N GLY A 81 10.87 -26.05 -16.44
CA GLY A 81 11.78 -25.36 -17.35
C GLY A 81 11.28 -24.04 -17.96
N ARG A 82 10.07 -23.55 -17.61
CA ARG A 82 9.53 -22.29 -18.16
C ARG A 82 10.04 -21.02 -17.46
N TYR A 83 10.50 -21.14 -16.22
CA TYR A 83 10.97 -20.01 -15.42
C TYR A 83 12.50 -19.93 -15.45
N VAL A 84 13.01 -18.71 -15.61
CA VAL A 84 14.45 -18.41 -15.56
C VAL A 84 14.72 -17.36 -14.49
N ALA A 85 15.73 -17.62 -13.67
CA ALA A 85 16.17 -16.65 -12.66
C ALA A 85 17.17 -15.67 -13.28
N ALA A 86 16.99 -14.38 -13.02
CA ALA A 86 17.94 -13.33 -13.36
C ALA A 86 18.50 -12.68 -12.09
N ALA A 87 19.82 -12.51 -12.04
CA ALA A 87 20.45 -11.77 -10.96
C ALA A 87 20.19 -10.26 -11.15
N VAL A 88 19.50 -9.65 -10.20
CA VAL A 88 19.25 -8.21 -10.17
C VAL A 88 19.96 -7.57 -8.98
N ARG A 89 20.46 -6.34 -9.15
CA ARG A 89 21.03 -5.54 -8.07
C ARG A 89 20.32 -4.20 -7.96
N CYS A 90 20.13 -3.71 -6.75
CA CYS A 90 19.63 -2.35 -6.55
C CYS A 90 20.76 -1.34 -6.82
N HIS A 91 20.54 -0.45 -7.79
CA HIS A 91 21.49 0.61 -8.13
C HIS A 91 21.63 1.67 -7.03
N ALA A 92 20.63 1.82 -6.15
CA ALA A 92 20.73 2.66 -4.97
C ALA A 92 21.47 1.96 -3.82
N CYS A 93 21.24 0.67 -3.58
CA CYS A 93 21.94 -0.07 -2.53
C CYS A 93 23.41 -0.31 -2.87
N THR A 94 23.77 -0.42 -4.15
CA THR A 94 25.17 -0.64 -4.54
C THR A 94 26.14 0.43 -3.97
N PRO A 95 25.93 1.75 -4.18
CA PRO A 95 26.78 2.76 -3.59
C PRO A 95 26.65 2.83 -2.06
N LEU A 96 25.48 2.51 -1.50
CA LEU A 96 25.27 2.46 -0.05
C LEU A 96 26.17 1.42 0.63
N GLU A 97 26.19 0.19 0.09
CA GLU A 97 27.02 -0.89 0.59
C GLU A 97 28.51 -0.59 0.40
N LYS A 98 28.88 0.03 -0.73
CA LYS A 98 30.25 0.53 -0.93
C LYS A 98 30.65 1.56 0.11
N GLU A 99 29.74 2.44 0.52
CA GLU A 99 30.02 3.43 1.55
C GLU A 99 30.14 2.77 2.93
N ARG A 100 29.19 1.92 3.31
CA ARG A 100 29.24 1.15 4.56
C ARG A 100 30.55 0.38 4.73
N ALA A 101 31.02 -0.26 3.67
CA ALA A 101 32.26 -1.03 3.69
C ALA A 101 33.50 -0.17 4.03
N LYS A 102 33.53 1.12 3.65
CA LYS A 102 34.63 2.03 4.01
C LYS A 102 34.68 2.32 5.51
N TRP A 103 33.54 2.23 6.17
CA TRP A 103 33.34 2.58 7.57
C TRP A 103 33.10 1.33 8.44
N ALA A 104 33.61 0.17 8.02
CA ALA A 104 33.42 -1.09 8.74
C ALA A 104 33.91 -1.06 10.21
N GLN A 105 34.84 -0.17 10.55
CA GLN A 105 35.37 0.04 11.91
C GLN A 105 34.81 1.30 12.59
N ALA A 106 33.78 1.91 12.03
CA ALA A 106 33.17 3.11 12.61
C ALA A 106 32.42 2.80 13.92
N PRO A 107 32.19 3.82 14.77
CA PRO A 107 31.39 3.67 15.97
C PRO A 107 29.98 3.13 15.68
N PRO A 108 29.38 2.37 16.61
CA PRO A 108 28.01 1.88 16.46
C PRO A 108 27.02 3.04 16.35
N GLY A 109 25.94 2.84 15.59
CA GLY A 109 24.88 3.84 15.39
C GLY A 109 25.08 4.78 14.21
N MET A 110 26.14 4.64 13.42
CA MET A 110 26.32 5.40 12.17
C MET A 110 25.29 4.96 11.12
N LEU A 111 24.51 5.93 10.61
CA LEU A 111 23.48 5.71 9.60
C LEU A 111 23.93 6.25 8.24
N PHE A 112 23.64 5.49 7.19
CA PHE A 112 23.95 5.86 5.81
C PHE A 112 22.65 6.00 5.02
N SER A 113 22.55 7.04 4.19
CA SER A 113 21.40 7.25 3.30
C SER A 113 21.87 7.41 1.86
N VAL A 114 20.98 7.13 0.91
CA VAL A 114 21.23 7.31 -0.52
C VAL A 114 20.35 8.45 -1.01
N GLN A 115 20.95 9.38 -1.74
CA GLN A 115 20.22 10.45 -2.42
C GLN A 115 20.32 10.25 -3.93
N ARG A 116 19.21 10.52 -4.63
CA ARG A 116 19.20 10.52 -6.09
C ARG A 116 19.86 11.81 -6.58
N ARG A 117 20.83 11.69 -7.48
CA ARG A 117 21.40 12.85 -8.18
C ARG A 117 20.47 13.21 -9.34
N GLU A 118 20.19 14.50 -9.49
CA GLU A 118 19.45 15.07 -10.62
C GLU A 118 20.31 15.14 -11.88
#